data_AF-A0A2M9YX71-F1
#
_entry.id   AF-A0A2M9YX71-F1
#
_cell.length_a   1.000
_cell.length_b   1.000
_cell.length_c   1.000
_cell.angle_alpha   90.00
_cell.angle_beta   90.00
_cell.angle_gamma   90.00
#
_symmetry.space_group_name_H-M   'P 1'
#
loop_
_entity.id
_entity.type
_entity.pdbx_description
1 polymer ?
#
loop_
_entity_poly.entity_id
_entity_poly.type
_entity_poly.pdbx_seq_one_letter_code
_entity_poly.pdbx_strand_id
1 'polypeptide(L)'
;MIQKGLCLALIVLFAIDCGKSKKEDLQGGVFTFIKGTVKLSDKTGKEKKVGLSEFILPEDKIETTKDSYADIQLMDGVVIRIKENTSLTLNKIYVDSKNAEIYSDISLNKGKIFSKVGTKLSKSSGFKVTTPTSTAAVRGTDFQVEVEGNKTETLVSDGAVEVTDNDNPDQTNTADAGEKVVSDGKNQKEEKLSDEELKELQEDSATVQSVTEEQRQRIEEILKDFKENKERILQGLEDQKQRNQELINSTKEENRRMIDEVKESGKAEKEAIKNAADEEKKNIKAGIDKDKEALENSRKSLKDQVKPQ
;
A
#
# COMPACT_ATOMS: atom_id res chain seq x y z
N MET A 1 22.66 -28.01 -43.13
CA MET A 1 23.61 -26.88 -43.00
C MET A 1 22.80 -25.62 -42.75
N ILE A 2 23.10 -24.92 -41.64
CA ILE A 2 22.87 -23.47 -41.37
C ILE A 2 21.38 -23.10 -41.19
N GLN A 3 20.79 -22.99 -40.00
CA GLN A 3 21.08 -22.20 -38.78
C GLN A 3 21.01 -20.67 -38.97
N LYS A 4 20.35 -20.01 -38.00
CA LYS A 4 20.12 -18.55 -37.76
C LYS A 4 18.71 -18.13 -38.18
N GLY A 5 17.81 -17.64 -37.33
CA GLY A 5 17.86 -17.17 -35.94
C GLY A 5 16.73 -16.14 -35.79
N LEU A 6 16.25 -15.89 -34.57
CA LEU A 6 15.90 -14.57 -34.00
C LEU A 6 14.72 -14.64 -33.01
N CYS A 7 15.09 -14.46 -31.73
CA CYS A 7 14.39 -13.81 -30.61
C CYS A 7 12.88 -14.03 -30.43
N LEU A 8 12.45 -14.83 -29.45
CA LEU A 8 12.30 -14.44 -28.02
C LEU A 8 11.29 -13.29 -27.83
N ALA A 9 10.03 -13.66 -27.61
CA ALA A 9 9.06 -12.83 -26.91
C ALA A 9 8.24 -13.73 -25.98
N LEU A 10 8.82 -14.00 -24.81
CA LEU A 10 8.14 -14.59 -23.65
C LEU A 10 7.17 -13.51 -23.13
N ILE A 11 5.92 -13.52 -23.61
CA ILE A 11 4.86 -12.68 -23.05
C ILE A 11 4.49 -13.29 -21.71
N VAL A 12 5.15 -12.81 -20.66
CA VAL A 12 4.74 -13.05 -19.28
C VAL A 12 3.40 -12.33 -19.10
N LEU A 13 2.31 -13.10 -19.15
CA LEU A 13 1.01 -12.71 -18.63
C LEU A 13 1.14 -12.54 -17.11
N PHE A 14 1.64 -11.39 -16.68
CA PHE A 14 1.44 -10.91 -15.33
C PHE A 14 -0.04 -10.55 -15.22
N ALA A 15 -0.86 -11.55 -14.89
CA ALA A 15 -2.14 -11.30 -14.25
C ALA A 15 -1.82 -10.59 -12.94
N ILE A 16 -1.81 -9.25 -12.98
CA ILE A 16 -1.89 -8.44 -11.78
C ILE A 16 -3.27 -8.75 -11.22
N ASP A 17 -3.28 -9.72 -10.33
CA ASP A 17 -4.37 -10.02 -9.43
C ASP A 17 -4.76 -8.71 -8.76
N CYS A 18 -5.80 -8.08 -9.30
CA CYS A 18 -6.40 -6.89 -8.72
C CYS A 18 -7.26 -7.40 -7.56
N GLY A 19 -6.57 -7.87 -6.52
CA GLY A 19 -7.15 -8.14 -5.23
C GLY A 19 -7.89 -6.87 -4.83
N LYS A 20 -9.21 -6.99 -4.70
CA LYS A 20 -10.05 -5.96 -4.10
C LYS A 20 -9.54 -5.75 -2.69
N SER A 21 -8.60 -4.83 -2.51
CA SER A 21 -8.23 -4.36 -1.19
C SER A 21 -9.51 -3.78 -0.61
N LYS A 22 -10.00 -4.43 0.45
CA LYS A 22 -11.00 -3.79 1.31
C LYS A 22 -10.44 -2.40 1.60
N LYS A 23 -11.26 -1.36 1.42
CA LYS A 23 -10.93 -0.02 1.89
C LYS A 23 -10.82 -0.10 3.41
N GLU A 24 -9.64 -0.49 3.88
CA GLU A 24 -9.27 -0.29 5.27
C GLU A 24 -9.17 1.23 5.41
N ASP A 25 -10.11 1.79 6.18
CA ASP A 25 -9.99 3.15 6.66
C ASP A 25 -8.67 3.18 7.45
N LEU A 26 -7.55 3.49 6.78
CA LEU A 26 -6.28 3.73 7.45
C LEU A 26 -6.52 4.83 8.46
N GLN A 27 -6.52 4.42 9.71
CA GLN A 27 -6.57 5.28 10.87
C GLN A 27 -5.18 5.36 11.47
N GLY A 28 -4.89 6.50 12.09
CA GLY A 28 -3.58 6.84 12.61
C GLY A 28 -3.66 7.39 14.02
N GLY A 29 -2.55 7.95 14.47
CA GLY A 29 -2.48 8.78 15.68
C GLY A 29 -1.85 10.13 15.37
N VAL A 30 -1.89 11.02 16.34
CA VAL A 30 -1.19 12.31 16.30
C VAL A 30 -0.38 12.48 17.57
N PHE A 31 0.77 13.14 17.49
CA PHE A 31 1.48 13.58 18.69
C PHE A 31 0.71 14.71 19.35
N THR A 32 0.43 14.60 20.64
CA THR A 32 -0.21 15.64 21.46
C THR A 32 0.76 16.33 22.39
N PHE A 33 1.87 15.68 22.70
CA PHE A 33 2.96 16.25 23.48
C PHE A 33 4.30 15.62 23.09
N ILE A 34 5.37 16.42 23.07
CA ILE A 34 6.73 15.95 22.79
C ILE A 34 7.70 16.68 23.71
N LYS A 35 8.57 15.94 24.40
CA LYS A 35 9.74 16.45 25.11
C LYS A 35 10.98 15.64 24.76
N GLY A 36 12.08 16.34 24.52
CA GLY A 36 13.36 15.71 24.18
C GLY A 36 13.40 15.24 22.73
N THR A 37 14.11 14.14 22.48
CA THR A 37 14.36 13.60 21.14
C THR A 37 13.44 12.42 20.85
N VAL A 38 12.58 12.60 19.85
CA VAL A 38 11.65 11.59 19.36
C VAL A 38 11.87 11.42 17.87
N LYS A 39 11.97 10.16 17.42
CA LYS A 39 12.09 9.79 16.01
C LYS A 39 10.81 9.08 15.57
N LEU A 40 10.36 9.42 14.38
CA LEU A 40 9.30 8.71 13.66
C LEU A 40 9.91 8.20 12.36
N SER A 41 9.70 6.94 12.01
CA SER A 41 10.12 6.38 10.73
C SER A 41 9.01 5.52 10.14
N ASP A 42 8.88 5.54 8.81
CA ASP A 42 7.94 4.66 8.12
C ASP A 42 8.44 3.20 8.10
N LYS A 43 7.63 2.30 7.55
CA LYS A 43 7.95 0.88 7.42
C LYS A 43 9.23 0.55 6.63
N THR A 44 9.72 1.49 5.83
CA THR A 44 10.97 1.34 5.07
C THR A 44 12.20 1.83 5.86
N GLY A 45 11.97 2.37 7.06
CA GLY A 45 13.00 2.99 7.89
C GLY A 45 13.30 4.44 7.52
N LYS A 46 12.53 5.05 6.62
CA LYS A 46 12.72 6.46 6.26
C LYS A 46 12.20 7.34 7.38
N GLU A 47 13.07 8.22 7.90
CA GLU A 47 12.69 9.17 8.93
C GLU A 47 11.60 10.14 8.40
N LYS A 48 10.56 10.29 9.21
CA LYS A 48 9.44 11.22 9.04
C LYS A 48 9.61 12.41 9.98
N LYS A 49 8.97 13.51 9.63
CA LYS A 49 8.91 14.69 10.50
C LYS A 49 8.09 14.37 11.75
N VAL A 50 8.55 14.87 12.90
CA VAL A 50 7.88 14.73 14.20
C VAL A 50 7.36 16.10 14.63
N GLY A 51 6.13 16.17 15.11
CA GLY A 51 5.51 17.40 15.59
C GLY A 51 4.06 17.19 16.04
N LEU A 52 3.52 18.15 16.80
CA LEU A 52 2.19 18.10 17.45
C LEU A 52 0.97 18.00 16.49
N SER A 53 1.21 17.94 15.18
CA SER A 53 0.16 17.77 14.16
C SER A 53 0.61 16.82 13.06
N GLU A 54 1.73 16.12 13.27
CA GLU A 54 2.21 15.10 12.34
C GLU A 54 1.49 13.78 12.61
N PHE A 55 1.05 13.15 11.53
CA PHE A 55 0.32 11.90 11.59
C PHE A 55 1.25 10.70 11.73
N ILE A 56 0.92 9.87 12.70
CA ILE A 56 1.44 8.53 12.89
C ILE A 56 0.52 7.60 12.11
N LEU A 57 1.06 6.88 11.14
CA LEU A 57 0.32 5.95 10.30
C LEU A 57 0.61 4.51 10.72
N PRO A 58 -0.24 3.53 10.33
CA PRO A 58 0.08 2.13 10.49
C PRO A 58 1.44 1.79 9.87
N GLU A 59 2.15 0.87 10.52
CA GLU A 59 3.53 0.46 10.26
C GLU A 59 4.60 1.53 10.56
N ASP A 60 4.24 2.71 11.08
CA ASP A 60 5.22 3.67 11.58
C ASP A 60 5.84 3.19 12.90
N LYS A 61 7.14 3.43 13.03
CA LYS A 61 7.93 3.18 14.24
C LYS A 61 8.24 4.50 14.95
N ILE A 62 8.03 4.51 16.26
CA ILE A 62 8.34 5.64 17.15
C ILE A 62 9.46 5.22 18.10
N GLU A 63 10.47 6.07 18.23
CA GLU A 63 11.59 5.86 19.14
C GLU A 63 11.86 7.11 19.98
N THR A 64 12.02 6.92 21.29
CA THR A 64 12.40 7.97 22.24
C THR A 64 13.79 7.67 22.81
N THR A 65 14.61 8.70 22.97
CA THR A 65 15.91 8.55 23.64
C THR A 65 15.79 8.78 25.15
N LYS A 66 16.93 8.76 25.85
CA LYS A 66 17.02 9.19 27.25
C LYS A 66 16.42 10.60 27.46
N ASP A 67 15.83 10.83 28.62
CA ASP A 67 15.25 12.11 29.06
C ASP A 67 14.17 12.66 28.09
N SER A 68 13.56 11.78 27.30
CA SER A 68 12.60 12.12 26.25
C SER A 68 11.31 11.35 26.42
N TYR A 69 10.17 11.96 26.14
CA TYR A 69 8.89 11.27 26.08
C TYR A 69 7.95 11.97 25.11
N ALA A 70 6.93 11.25 24.66
CA ALA A 70 5.88 11.79 23.81
C ALA A 70 4.53 11.21 24.22
N ASP A 71 3.49 12.03 24.11
CA ASP A 71 2.11 11.57 24.21
C ASP A 71 1.53 11.55 22.80
N ILE A 72 0.84 10.46 22.47
CA ILE A 72 0.13 10.28 21.21
C ILE A 72 -1.34 10.01 21.49
N GLN A 73 -2.21 10.58 20.66
CA GLN A 73 -3.64 10.31 20.67
C GLN A 73 -3.98 9.51 19.42
N LEU A 74 -4.52 8.32 19.62
CA LEU A 74 -5.07 7.51 18.54
C LEU A 74 -6.49 7.97 18.19
N MET A 75 -6.93 7.69 16.96
CA MET A 75 -8.27 8.04 16.46
C MET A 75 -9.43 7.44 17.27
N ASP A 76 -9.19 6.36 18.00
CA ASP A 76 -10.17 5.69 18.87
C ASP A 76 -10.33 6.33 20.25
N GLY A 77 -9.57 7.37 20.54
CA GLY A 77 -9.58 8.04 21.85
C GLY A 77 -8.57 7.46 22.84
N VAL A 78 -7.81 6.43 22.50
CA VAL A 78 -6.70 5.93 23.34
C VAL A 78 -5.55 6.92 23.33
N VAL A 79 -5.09 7.29 24.53
CA VAL A 79 -3.90 8.13 24.72
C VAL A 79 -2.76 7.26 25.20
N ILE A 80 -1.59 7.41 24.59
CA ILE A 80 -0.41 6.62 24.92
C ILE A 80 0.74 7.57 25.20
N ARG A 81 1.30 7.48 26.40
CA ARG A 81 2.57 8.08 26.76
C ARG A 81 3.71 7.11 26.48
N ILE A 82 4.62 7.53 25.62
CA ILE A 82 5.84 6.83 25.24
C ILE A 82 6.97 7.39 26.08
N LYS A 83 7.44 6.64 27.09
CA LYS A 83 8.50 7.10 28.00
C LYS A 83 9.88 7.00 27.33
N GLU A 84 10.93 7.37 28.04
CA GLU A 84 12.29 7.34 27.51
C GLU A 84 12.76 5.94 27.11
N ASN A 85 13.78 5.88 26.24
CA ASN A 85 14.42 4.64 25.79
C ASN A 85 13.45 3.61 25.17
N THR A 86 12.33 4.08 24.62
CA THR A 86 11.25 3.24 24.13
C THR A 86 11.31 3.10 22.62
N SER A 87 10.98 1.91 22.12
CA SER A 87 10.73 1.66 20.70
C SER A 87 9.43 0.92 20.54
N LEU A 88 8.49 1.55 19.83
CA LEU A 88 7.20 0.94 19.49
C LEU A 88 6.89 1.08 18.00
N THR A 89 6.03 0.21 17.51
CA THR A 89 5.47 0.26 16.17
C THR A 89 3.95 0.26 16.26
N LEU A 90 3.31 1.19 15.58
CA LEU A 90 1.86 1.18 15.43
C LEU A 90 1.52 0.17 14.33
N ASN A 91 1.08 -1.04 14.67
CA ASN A 91 0.88 -2.09 13.66
C ASN A 91 -0.31 -1.78 12.77
N LYS A 92 -1.48 -1.66 13.40
CA LYS A 92 -2.76 -1.45 12.71
C LYS A 92 -3.71 -0.66 13.60
N ILE A 93 -4.44 0.24 12.96
CA ILE A 93 -5.69 0.79 13.49
C ILE A 93 -6.71 0.56 12.40
N TYR A 94 -7.75 -0.22 12.68
CA TYR A 94 -8.84 -0.42 11.75
C TYR A 94 -10.18 -0.18 12.41
N VAL A 95 -11.10 0.36 11.62
CA VAL A 95 -12.51 0.48 12.00
C VAL A 95 -13.34 -0.48 11.19
N ASP A 96 -14.06 -1.34 11.90
CA ASP A 96 -15.16 -2.07 11.30
C ASP A 96 -16.33 -1.10 11.11
N SER A 97 -16.44 -0.53 9.91
CA SER A 97 -17.50 0.40 9.56
C SER A 97 -18.90 -0.21 9.65
N LYS A 98 -19.04 -1.55 9.69
CA LYS A 98 -20.35 -2.21 9.86
C LYS A 98 -20.83 -2.16 11.30
N ASN A 99 -19.90 -2.22 12.26
CA ASN A 99 -20.21 -2.33 13.69
C ASN A 99 -19.77 -1.10 14.50
N ALA A 100 -19.12 -0.12 13.87
CA ALA A 100 -18.50 1.04 14.51
C ALA A 100 -17.52 0.62 15.63
N GLU A 101 -16.75 -0.43 15.37
CA GLU A 101 -15.74 -0.96 16.28
C GLU A 101 -14.37 -0.48 15.86
N ILE A 102 -13.53 -0.10 16.82
CA ILE A 102 -12.16 0.33 16.58
C ILE A 102 -11.20 -0.64 17.26
N TYR A 103 -10.23 -1.11 16.50
CA TYR A 103 -9.19 -2.01 16.98
C TYR A 103 -7.82 -1.40 16.72
N SER A 104 -7.05 -1.29 17.78
CA SER A 104 -5.71 -0.71 17.77
C SER A 104 -4.70 -1.74 18.28
N ASP A 105 -3.69 -2.04 17.47
CA ASP A 105 -2.63 -3.00 17.74
C ASP A 105 -1.28 -2.29 17.70
N ILE A 106 -0.53 -2.39 18.78
CA ILE A 106 0.80 -1.81 18.94
C ILE A 106 1.79 -2.89 19.31
N SER A 107 2.97 -2.85 18.70
CA SER A 107 4.12 -3.63 19.15
C SER A 107 5.06 -2.76 19.97
N LEU A 108 5.33 -3.15 21.21
CA LEU A 108 6.36 -2.55 22.06
C LEU A 108 7.59 -3.45 22.07
N ASN A 109 8.69 -2.98 21.49
CA ASN A 109 9.92 -3.77 21.36
C ASN A 109 10.84 -3.63 22.58
N LYS A 110 10.87 -2.44 23.19
CA LYS A 110 11.65 -2.12 24.40
C LYS A 110 11.13 -0.84 25.06
N GLY A 111 11.43 -0.66 26.34
CA GLY A 111 11.08 0.53 27.10
C GLY A 111 9.67 0.44 27.68
N LYS A 112 9.03 1.58 27.88
CA LYS A 112 7.82 1.69 28.72
C LYS A 112 6.78 2.58 28.05
N ILE A 113 5.54 2.10 28.02
CA ILE A 113 4.39 2.90 27.60
C ILE A 113 3.31 2.89 28.66
N PHE A 114 2.73 4.04 28.93
CA PHE A 114 1.50 4.14 29.72
C PHE A 114 0.34 4.42 28.75
N SER A 115 -0.75 3.69 28.88
CA SER A 115 -1.92 3.79 28.00
C SER A 115 -3.16 4.07 28.81
N LYS A 116 -3.89 5.09 28.38
CA LYS A 116 -5.20 5.47 28.91
C LYS A 116 -6.28 5.13 27.90
N VAL A 117 -7.04 4.08 28.18
CA VAL A 117 -8.05 3.55 27.27
C VAL A 117 -9.43 4.02 27.72
N GLY A 118 -10.07 4.90 26.94
CA GLY A 118 -11.36 5.47 27.30
C GLY A 118 -12.46 4.42 27.50
N THR A 119 -13.30 4.61 28.51
CA THR A 119 -14.43 3.72 28.85
C THR A 119 -15.59 3.72 27.84
N LYS A 120 -15.56 4.62 26.84
CA LYS A 120 -16.58 4.76 25.78
C LYS A 120 -16.35 3.86 24.56
N LEU A 121 -15.31 3.02 24.55
CA LEU A 121 -15.15 2.00 23.52
C LEU A 121 -16.41 1.13 23.44
N SER A 122 -16.93 0.92 22.22
CA SER A 122 -18.10 0.07 21.98
C SER A 122 -17.86 -1.35 22.51
N LYS A 123 -18.92 -2.17 22.66
CA LYS A 123 -18.85 -3.49 23.31
C LYS A 123 -17.87 -4.51 22.70
N SER A 124 -17.23 -4.16 21.60
CA SER A 124 -16.42 -5.02 20.78
C SER A 124 -15.15 -4.32 20.28
N SER A 125 -14.92 -3.04 20.59
CA SER A 125 -13.64 -2.38 20.31
C SER A 125 -12.54 -2.88 21.28
N GLY A 126 -11.30 -2.97 20.82
CA GLY A 126 -10.21 -3.55 21.59
C GLY A 126 -8.87 -2.85 21.35
N PHE A 127 -8.10 -2.67 22.41
CA PHE A 127 -6.72 -2.19 22.34
C PHE A 127 -5.78 -3.31 22.76
N LYS A 128 -4.70 -3.50 22.00
CA LYS A 128 -3.75 -4.58 22.22
C LYS A 128 -2.32 -4.07 22.15
N VAL A 129 -1.53 -4.45 23.14
CA VAL A 129 -0.09 -4.20 23.18
C VAL A 129 0.63 -5.53 23.11
N THR A 130 1.31 -5.77 22.00
CA THR A 130 2.14 -6.95 21.77
C THR A 130 3.58 -6.64 22.15
N THR A 131 4.20 -7.49 22.95
CA THR A 131 5.62 -7.43 23.32
C THR A 131 6.34 -8.66 22.80
N PRO A 132 7.67 -8.81 22.98
CA PRO A 132 8.35 -10.05 22.62
C PRO A 132 7.81 -11.29 23.34
N THR A 133 7.37 -11.17 24.60
CA THR A 133 7.01 -12.33 25.42
C THR A 133 5.52 -12.51 25.66
N SER A 134 4.73 -11.44 25.58
CA SER A 134 3.30 -11.49 25.89
C SER A 134 2.49 -10.46 25.12
N THR A 135 1.19 -10.66 25.11
CA THR A 135 0.21 -9.77 24.50
C THR A 135 -0.79 -9.33 25.57
N ALA A 136 -0.86 -8.03 25.83
CA ALA A 136 -1.84 -7.42 26.72
C ALA A 136 -3.06 -6.98 25.91
N ALA A 137 -4.21 -7.59 26.19
CA ALA A 137 -5.50 -7.23 25.60
C ALA A 137 -6.35 -6.49 26.64
N VAL A 138 -6.81 -5.30 26.28
CA VAL A 138 -7.43 -4.40 27.24
C VAL A 138 -8.70 -3.75 26.75
N ARG A 139 -9.51 -3.36 27.73
CA ARG A 139 -10.71 -2.59 27.50
C ARG A 139 -11.01 -1.67 28.68
N GLY A 140 -10.98 -0.36 28.43
CA GLY A 140 -11.36 0.64 29.42
C GLY A 140 -10.44 0.65 30.64
N THR A 141 -9.13 0.64 30.43
CA THR A 141 -8.10 0.53 31.48
C THR A 141 -7.07 1.64 31.42
N ASP A 142 -6.49 1.93 32.57
CA ASP A 142 -5.27 2.72 32.71
C ASP A 142 -4.15 1.77 33.13
N PHE A 143 -3.20 1.52 32.22
CA PHE A 143 -2.18 0.50 32.42
C PHE A 143 -0.86 0.89 31.77
N GLN A 144 0.21 0.25 32.22
CA GLN A 144 1.55 0.39 31.68
C GLN A 144 2.08 -0.95 31.23
N VAL A 145 2.81 -0.95 30.12
CA VAL A 145 3.61 -2.10 29.67
C VAL A 145 5.06 -1.68 29.61
N GLU A 146 5.92 -2.48 30.22
CA GLU A 146 7.37 -2.29 30.26
C GLU A 146 8.07 -3.52 29.70
N VAL A 147 9.04 -3.31 28.82
CA VAL A 147 9.86 -4.36 28.21
C VAL A 147 11.33 -4.07 28.49
N GLU A 148 11.96 -4.95 29.26
CA GLU A 148 13.38 -4.93 29.59
C GLU A 148 14.02 -6.27 29.24
N GLY A 149 14.78 -6.31 28.13
CA GLY A 149 15.35 -7.56 27.63
C GLY A 149 14.27 -8.56 27.21
N ASN A 150 14.25 -9.74 27.85
CA ASN A 150 13.23 -10.77 27.65
C ASN A 150 12.15 -10.74 28.76
N LYS A 151 12.06 -9.66 29.54
CA LYS A 151 11.04 -9.51 30.57
C LYS A 151 10.02 -8.47 30.12
N THR A 152 8.75 -8.82 30.23
CA THR A 152 7.62 -7.90 30.07
C THR A 152 6.88 -7.79 31.38
N GLU A 153 6.61 -6.58 31.83
CA GLU A 153 5.71 -6.30 32.95
C GLU A 153 4.50 -5.52 32.46
N THR A 154 3.30 -5.98 32.82
CA THR A 154 2.04 -5.28 32.57
C THR A 154 1.46 -4.87 33.92
N LEU A 155 1.41 -3.56 34.19
CA LEU A 155 0.99 -2.98 35.46
C LEU A 155 -0.35 -2.27 35.27
N VAL A 156 -1.33 -2.50 36.15
CA VAL A 156 -2.70 -1.98 35.98
C VAL A 156 -3.09 -1.07 37.13
N SER A 157 -3.45 0.17 36.81
CA SER A 157 -3.90 1.17 37.79
C SER A 157 -5.41 1.32 37.86
N ASP A 158 -6.11 1.09 36.74
CA ASP A 158 -7.57 1.08 36.67
C ASP A 158 -8.05 0.03 35.65
N GLY A 159 -9.15 -0.65 35.98
CA GLY A 159 -9.73 -1.73 35.18
C GLY A 159 -8.98 -3.07 35.31
N ALA A 160 -8.97 -3.86 34.24
CA ALA A 160 -8.34 -5.18 34.20
C ALA A 160 -7.72 -5.48 32.83
N VAL A 161 -6.58 -6.17 32.81
CA VAL A 161 -5.83 -6.49 31.61
C VAL A 161 -5.60 -7.98 31.52
N GLU A 162 -6.03 -8.60 30.41
CA GLU A 162 -5.70 -9.98 30.09
C GLU A 162 -4.33 -10.02 29.42
N VAL A 163 -3.44 -10.86 29.93
CA VAL A 163 -2.08 -11.04 29.42
C VAL A 163 -1.92 -12.47 28.93
N THR A 164 -1.74 -12.63 27.63
CA THR A 164 -1.53 -13.91 26.96
C THR A 164 -0.06 -14.13 26.65
N ASP A 165 0.47 -15.32 26.88
CA ASP A 165 1.83 -15.67 26.48
C ASP A 165 1.90 -15.86 24.96
N ASN A 166 2.94 -15.30 24.31
CA ASN A 166 3.04 -15.38 22.86
C ASN A 166 3.49 -16.77 22.36
N ASP A 167 4.32 -17.47 23.15
CA ASP A 167 4.83 -18.80 22.81
C ASP A 167 3.84 -19.90 23.24
N ASN A 168 2.98 -19.60 24.21
CA ASN A 168 1.90 -20.49 24.65
C ASN A 168 0.55 -19.77 24.81
N PRO A 169 -0.25 -19.62 23.75
CA PRO A 169 -1.51 -18.87 23.78
C PRO A 169 -2.58 -19.41 24.74
N ASP A 170 -2.46 -20.67 25.21
CA ASP A 170 -3.36 -21.24 26.23
C ASP A 170 -3.03 -20.72 27.64
N GLN A 171 -1.85 -20.12 27.83
CA GLN A 171 -1.42 -19.52 29.08
C GLN A 171 -1.82 -18.04 29.12
N THR A 172 -2.84 -17.76 29.92
CA THR A 172 -3.39 -16.42 30.14
C THR A 172 -3.42 -16.12 31.63
N ASN A 173 -3.14 -14.87 31.99
CA ASN A 173 -3.30 -14.34 33.34
C ASN A 173 -4.05 -13.01 33.27
N THR A 174 -4.61 -12.57 34.38
CA THR A 174 -5.32 -11.29 34.44
C THR A 174 -4.70 -10.42 35.53
N ALA A 175 -4.30 -9.20 35.16
CA ALA A 175 -3.93 -8.18 36.13
C ALA A 175 -5.13 -7.27 36.39
N ASP A 176 -5.66 -7.30 37.61
CA ASP A 176 -6.66 -6.33 38.06
C ASP A 176 -5.99 -5.03 38.53
N ALA A 177 -6.79 -3.98 38.76
CA ALA A 177 -6.30 -2.72 39.33
C ALA A 177 -5.51 -2.95 40.63
N GLY A 178 -4.29 -2.42 40.68
CA GLY A 178 -3.34 -2.62 41.78
C GLY A 178 -2.45 -3.84 41.63
N GLU A 179 -2.50 -4.53 40.49
CA GLU A 179 -1.72 -5.74 40.20
C GLU A 179 -0.84 -5.57 38.97
N LYS A 180 0.09 -6.51 38.82
CA LYS A 180 0.89 -6.68 37.61
C LYS A 180 1.06 -8.14 37.23
N VAL A 181 1.24 -8.36 35.94
CA VAL A 181 1.70 -9.64 35.39
C VAL A 181 3.12 -9.46 34.84
N VAL A 182 4.01 -10.35 35.26
CA VAL A 182 5.39 -10.42 34.78
C VAL A 182 5.51 -11.65 33.88
N SER A 183 5.98 -11.47 32.65
CA SER A 183 6.25 -12.53 31.68
C SER A 183 7.73 -12.54 31.28
N ASP A 184 8.35 -13.73 31.29
CA ASP A 184 9.73 -13.96 30.81
C ASP A 184 9.80 -14.73 29.48
N GLY A 185 8.65 -14.92 28.81
CA GLY A 185 8.48 -15.70 27.58
C GLY A 185 8.40 -17.21 27.80
N LYS A 186 8.43 -17.69 29.05
CA LYS A 186 8.23 -19.10 29.41
C LYS A 186 7.21 -19.25 30.53
N ASN A 187 7.23 -18.32 31.47
CA ASN A 187 6.38 -18.26 32.62
C ASN A 187 5.73 -16.89 32.70
N GLN A 188 4.57 -16.88 33.35
CA GLN A 188 3.87 -15.68 33.74
C GLN A 188 3.53 -15.76 35.22
N LYS A 189 3.63 -14.63 35.90
CA LYS A 189 3.34 -14.53 37.33
C LYS A 189 2.60 -13.24 37.64
N GLU A 190 1.53 -13.37 38.40
CA GLU A 190 0.78 -12.25 38.98
C GLU A 190 1.42 -11.80 40.30
N GLU A 191 1.55 -10.48 40.46
CA GLU A 191 2.10 -9.82 41.65
C GLU A 191 1.30 -8.55 41.98
N LYS A 192 1.38 -8.07 43.22
CA LYS A 192 0.83 -6.76 43.59
C LYS A 192 1.80 -5.66 43.18
N LEU A 193 1.25 -4.50 42.79
CA LEU A 193 2.05 -3.30 42.56
C LEU A 193 2.68 -2.82 43.87
N SER A 194 3.89 -2.26 43.77
CA SER A 194 4.48 -1.49 44.87
C SER A 194 3.79 -0.11 44.98
N ASP A 195 3.95 0.53 46.14
CA ASP A 195 3.41 1.87 46.37
C ASP A 195 4.02 2.90 45.39
N GLU A 196 5.30 2.74 45.03
CA GLU A 196 6.00 3.58 44.05
C GLU A 196 5.44 3.38 42.64
N GLU A 197 5.24 2.13 42.22
CA GLU A 197 4.66 1.79 40.91
C GLU A 197 3.24 2.36 40.79
N LEU A 198 2.40 2.14 41.82
CA LEU A 198 1.03 2.66 41.83
C LEU A 198 1.00 4.19 41.75
N LYS A 199 1.89 4.86 42.48
CA LYS A 199 2.01 6.33 42.45
C LYS A 199 2.44 6.84 41.08
N GLU A 200 3.44 6.21 40.45
CA GLU A 200 3.88 6.57 39.09
C GLU A 200 2.72 6.48 38.09
N LEU A 201 1.93 5.39 38.14
CA LEU A 201 0.78 5.21 37.25
C LEU A 201 -0.33 6.23 37.50
N GLN A 202 -0.59 6.59 38.76
CA GLN A 202 -1.58 7.62 39.10
C GLN A 202 -1.15 9.00 38.60
N GLU A 203 0.13 9.33 38.70
CA GLU A 203 0.69 10.58 38.17
C GLU A 203 0.59 10.62 36.63
N ASP A 204 0.92 9.51 35.95
CA ASP A 204 0.72 9.40 34.51
C ASP A 204 -0.75 9.52 34.13
N SER A 205 -1.64 8.78 34.80
CA SER A 205 -3.08 8.85 34.55
C SER A 205 -3.64 10.27 34.67
N ALA A 206 -3.19 11.03 35.67
CA ALA A 206 -3.62 12.41 35.91
C ALA A 206 -3.01 13.41 34.92
N THR A 207 -1.77 13.20 34.47
CA THR A 207 -1.08 14.15 33.58
C THR A 207 -1.33 13.89 32.10
N VAL A 208 -1.58 12.63 31.71
CA VAL A 208 -2.03 12.22 30.37
C VAL A 208 -3.48 12.69 30.11
N GLN A 209 -4.25 13.01 31.17
CA GLN A 209 -5.67 13.36 31.13
C GLN A 209 -6.04 14.73 30.51
N SER A 210 -5.10 15.48 29.94
CA SER A 210 -5.39 16.84 29.45
C SER A 210 -5.44 16.98 27.93
N VAL A 211 -6.01 16.02 27.20
CA VAL A 211 -6.68 16.40 25.95
C VAL A 211 -7.95 17.12 26.36
N THR A 212 -7.83 18.43 26.58
CA THR A 212 -8.99 19.30 26.86
C THR A 212 -10.06 19.06 25.81
N GLU A 213 -11.34 19.30 26.12
CA GLU A 213 -12.42 19.22 25.12
C GLU A 213 -12.04 19.98 23.83
N GLU A 214 -11.33 21.10 23.97
CA GLU A 214 -10.77 21.90 22.88
C GLU A 214 -9.69 21.16 22.07
N GLN A 215 -8.73 20.51 22.73
CA GLN A 215 -7.73 19.69 22.02
C GLN A 215 -8.38 18.48 21.36
N ARG A 216 -9.42 17.89 21.95
CA ARG A 216 -10.20 16.81 21.32
C ARG A 216 -10.87 17.31 20.04
N GLN A 217 -11.53 18.46 20.11
CA GLN A 217 -12.17 19.09 18.94
C GLN A 217 -11.14 19.42 17.84
N ARG A 218 -9.98 19.97 18.20
CA ARG A 218 -8.91 20.23 17.22
C ARG A 218 -8.36 18.94 16.60
N ILE A 219 -8.18 17.89 17.41
CA ILE A 219 -7.74 16.59 16.90
C ILE A 219 -8.81 16.00 15.99
N GLU A 220 -10.10 16.07 16.36
CA GLU A 220 -11.21 15.63 15.50
C GLU A 220 -11.26 16.41 14.18
N GLU A 221 -11.03 17.73 14.18
CA GLU A 221 -10.93 18.54 12.97
C GLU A 221 -9.73 18.11 12.10
N ILE A 222 -8.55 17.96 12.70
CA ILE A 222 -7.34 17.49 12.00
C ILE A 222 -7.57 16.10 11.38
N LEU A 223 -8.20 15.20 12.12
CA LEU A 223 -8.53 13.84 11.66
C LEU A 223 -9.56 13.85 10.54
N LYS A 224 -10.57 14.72 10.64
CA LYS A 224 -11.59 14.90 9.60
C LYS A 224 -10.98 15.45 8.31
N ASP A 225 -10.19 16.52 8.41
CA ASP A 225 -9.49 17.14 7.27
C ASP A 225 -8.57 16.11 6.60
N PHE A 226 -7.89 15.28 7.38
CA PHE A 226 -7.07 14.20 6.83
C PHE A 226 -7.90 13.16 6.08
N LYS A 227 -9.04 12.73 6.65
CA LYS A 227 -9.93 11.77 5.98
C LYS A 227 -10.44 12.32 4.65
N GLU A 228 -10.87 13.58 4.62
CA GLU A 228 -11.33 14.26 3.40
C GLU A 228 -10.19 14.42 2.38
N ASN A 229 -8.99 14.83 2.82
CA ASN A 229 -7.84 14.94 1.93
C ASN A 229 -7.43 13.59 1.34
N LYS A 230 -7.43 12.53 2.15
CA LYS A 230 -7.14 11.17 1.71
C LYS A 230 -8.15 10.72 0.66
N GLU A 231 -9.44 10.95 0.88
CA GLU A 231 -10.49 10.61 -0.09
C GLU A 231 -10.30 11.35 -1.41
N ARG A 232 -9.98 12.65 -1.36
CA ARG A 232 -9.69 13.46 -2.55
C ARG A 232 -8.46 12.96 -3.32
N ILE A 233 -7.39 12.60 -2.62
CA ILE A 233 -6.18 12.04 -3.25
C ILE A 233 -6.49 10.69 -3.91
N LEU A 234 -7.20 9.80 -3.21
CA LEU A 234 -7.59 8.50 -3.74
C LEU A 234 -8.48 8.64 -4.98
N GLN A 235 -9.44 9.56 -4.96
CA GLN A 235 -10.26 9.86 -6.12
C GLN A 235 -9.42 10.39 -7.30
N GLY A 236 -8.50 11.32 -7.04
CA GLY A 236 -7.60 11.85 -8.06
C GLY A 236 -6.71 10.78 -8.70
N LEU A 237 -6.23 9.81 -7.92
CA LEU A 237 -5.47 8.65 -8.42
C LEU A 237 -6.34 7.72 -9.28
N GLU A 238 -7.59 7.47 -8.88
CA GLU A 238 -8.51 6.65 -9.68
C GLU A 238 -8.86 7.36 -11.00
N ASP A 239 -9.13 8.66 -10.98
CA ASP A 239 -9.37 9.46 -12.17
C ASP A 239 -8.15 9.46 -13.12
N GLN A 240 -6.93 9.55 -12.57
CA GLN A 240 -5.70 9.44 -13.37
C GLN A 240 -5.54 8.05 -14.00
N LYS A 241 -5.81 6.99 -13.24
CA LYS A 241 -5.78 5.62 -13.74
C LYS A 241 -6.78 5.43 -14.87
N GLN A 242 -8.00 5.95 -14.71
CA GLN A 242 -9.02 5.91 -15.75
C GLN A 242 -8.57 6.67 -17.01
N ARG A 243 -8.08 7.92 -16.86
CA ARG A 243 -7.54 8.69 -17.99
C ARG A 243 -6.40 7.98 -18.71
N ASN A 244 -5.45 7.40 -17.96
CA ASN A 244 -4.35 6.65 -18.55
C ASN A 244 -4.85 5.40 -19.30
N GLN A 245 -5.87 4.73 -18.77
CA GLN A 245 -6.47 3.57 -19.42
C GLN A 245 -7.23 3.95 -20.69
N GLU A 246 -7.94 5.07 -20.69
CA GLU A 246 -8.57 5.66 -21.88
C GLU A 246 -7.53 6.03 -22.93
N LEU A 247 -6.43 6.69 -22.55
CA LEU A 247 -5.30 7.02 -23.45
C LEU A 247 -4.66 5.78 -24.07
N ILE A 248 -4.45 4.72 -23.28
CA ILE A 248 -3.89 3.45 -23.80
C ILE A 248 -4.86 2.84 -24.81
N ASN A 249 -6.16 2.86 -24.52
CA ASN A 249 -7.17 2.30 -25.41
C ASN A 249 -7.31 3.11 -26.70
N SER A 250 -7.33 4.44 -26.63
CA SER A 250 -7.40 5.31 -27.80
C SER A 250 -6.16 5.14 -28.68
N THR A 251 -4.97 5.08 -28.08
CA THR A 251 -3.71 4.86 -28.81
C THR A 251 -3.70 3.49 -29.50
N LYS A 252 -4.21 2.44 -28.83
CA LYS A 252 -4.35 1.12 -29.45
C LYS A 252 -5.31 1.13 -30.63
N GLU A 253 -6.42 1.85 -30.52
CA GLU A 253 -7.40 1.97 -31.58
C GLU A 253 -6.84 2.76 -32.77
N GLU A 254 -6.15 3.87 -32.53
CA GLU A 254 -5.45 4.65 -33.56
C GLU A 254 -4.37 3.82 -34.27
N ASN A 255 -3.52 3.12 -33.52
CA ASN A 255 -2.52 2.22 -34.11
C ASN A 255 -3.16 1.12 -34.97
N ARG A 256 -4.30 0.58 -34.53
CA ARG A 256 -5.05 -0.41 -35.32
C ARG A 256 -5.55 0.18 -36.63
N ARG A 257 -6.13 1.39 -36.59
CA ARG A 257 -6.59 2.12 -37.78
C ARG A 257 -5.45 2.40 -38.75
N MET A 258 -4.30 2.88 -38.26
CA MET A 258 -3.11 3.10 -39.08
C MET A 258 -2.61 1.81 -39.73
N ILE A 259 -2.57 0.69 -39.00
CA ILE A 259 -2.18 -0.60 -39.56
C ILE A 259 -3.15 -1.04 -40.67
N ASP A 260 -4.45 -0.87 -40.46
CA ASP A 260 -5.45 -1.25 -41.44
C ASP A 260 -5.38 -0.34 -42.68
N GLU A 261 -5.14 0.96 -42.52
CA GLU A 261 -4.92 1.91 -43.62
C GLU A 261 -3.67 1.55 -44.45
N VAL A 262 -2.54 1.24 -43.79
CA VAL A 262 -1.32 0.79 -44.48
C VAL A 262 -1.56 -0.51 -45.24
N LYS A 263 -2.32 -1.46 -44.67
CA LYS A 263 -2.67 -2.71 -45.36
C LYS A 263 -3.53 -2.46 -46.60
N GLU A 264 -4.54 -1.60 -46.50
CA GLU A 264 -5.41 -1.27 -47.63
C GLU A 264 -4.65 -0.51 -48.73
N SER A 265 -3.81 0.46 -48.35
CA SER A 265 -2.91 1.15 -49.29
C SER A 265 -1.97 0.17 -50.00
N GLY A 266 -1.36 -0.76 -49.25
CA GLY A 266 -0.47 -1.78 -49.83
C GLY A 266 -1.19 -2.75 -50.77
N LYS A 267 -2.47 -3.08 -50.51
CA LYS A 267 -3.29 -3.86 -51.45
C LYS A 267 -3.57 -3.08 -52.73
N ALA A 268 -3.97 -1.81 -52.60
CA ALA A 268 -4.26 -0.94 -53.75
C ALA A 268 -3.00 -0.74 -54.63
N GLU A 269 -1.84 -0.52 -54.02
CA GLU A 269 -0.57 -0.39 -54.73
C GLU A 269 -0.20 -1.68 -55.46
N LYS A 270 -0.39 -2.84 -54.81
CA LYS A 270 -0.15 -4.15 -55.45
C LYS A 270 -1.08 -4.40 -56.65
N GLU A 271 -2.36 -4.02 -56.55
CA GLU A 271 -3.29 -4.09 -57.68
C GLU A 271 -2.89 -3.15 -58.81
N ALA A 272 -2.48 -1.91 -58.50
CA ALA A 272 -2.00 -0.96 -59.50
C ALA A 272 -0.76 -1.48 -60.25
N ILE A 273 0.22 -2.03 -59.53
CA ILE A 273 1.42 -2.65 -60.12
C ILE A 273 1.03 -3.82 -61.03
N LYS A 274 0.11 -4.68 -60.58
CA LYS A 274 -0.37 -5.82 -61.38
C LYS A 274 -1.03 -5.35 -62.68
N ASN A 275 -1.92 -4.36 -62.59
CA ASN A 275 -2.60 -3.81 -63.76
C ASN A 275 -1.62 -3.16 -64.75
N ALA A 276 -0.63 -2.41 -64.25
CA ALA A 276 0.42 -1.81 -65.08
C ALA A 276 1.27 -2.88 -65.79
N ALA A 277 1.66 -3.94 -65.08
CA ALA A 277 2.41 -5.06 -65.66
C ALA A 277 1.59 -5.82 -66.73
N ASP A 278 0.29 -6.01 -66.49
CA ASP A 278 -0.61 -6.64 -67.48
C ASP A 278 -0.78 -5.77 -68.74
N GLU A 279 -0.87 -4.44 -68.60
CA GLU A 279 -0.87 -3.50 -69.73
C GLU A 279 0.45 -3.52 -70.51
N GLU A 280 1.59 -3.49 -69.82
CA GLU A 280 2.90 -3.54 -70.44
C GLU A 280 3.10 -4.84 -71.22
N LYS A 281 2.68 -5.98 -70.65
CA LYS A 281 2.70 -7.28 -71.33
C LYS A 281 1.82 -7.30 -72.59
N LYS A 282 0.65 -6.64 -72.54
CA LYS A 282 -0.24 -6.50 -73.70
C LYS A 282 0.40 -5.65 -74.79
N ASN A 283 1.06 -4.56 -74.43
CA ASN A 283 1.78 -3.68 -75.36
C ASN A 283 2.96 -4.39 -76.01
N ILE A 284 3.77 -5.13 -75.24
CA ILE A 284 4.89 -5.94 -75.76
C ILE A 284 4.37 -6.99 -76.75
N LYS A 285 3.29 -7.71 -76.40
CA LYS A 285 2.69 -8.71 -77.28
C LYS A 285 2.21 -8.08 -78.60
N ALA A 286 1.53 -6.93 -78.54
CA ALA A 286 1.09 -6.20 -79.72
C ALA A 286 2.28 -5.73 -80.59
N GLY A 287 3.40 -5.35 -79.98
CA GLY A 287 4.66 -5.05 -80.68
C GLY A 287 5.22 -6.27 -81.42
N ILE A 288 5.33 -7.41 -80.73
CA ILE A 288 5.81 -8.67 -81.31
C ILE A 288 4.92 -9.13 -82.48
N ASP A 289 3.60 -8.99 -82.35
CA ASP A 289 2.66 -9.38 -83.41
C ASP A 289 2.83 -8.48 -84.65
N LYS A 290 3.02 -7.17 -84.48
CA LYS A 290 3.35 -6.25 -85.57
C LYS A 290 4.69 -6.59 -86.24
N ASP A 291 5.72 -6.89 -85.45
CA ASP A 291 7.03 -7.26 -85.97
C ASP A 291 6.98 -8.56 -86.77
N LYS A 292 6.19 -9.55 -86.31
CA LYS A 292 5.93 -10.79 -87.06
C LYS A 292 5.22 -10.53 -88.38
N GLU A 293 4.18 -9.69 -88.39
CA GLU A 293 3.48 -9.31 -89.63
C GLU A 293 4.43 -8.62 -90.62
N ALA A 294 5.27 -7.70 -90.14
CA ALA A 294 6.28 -7.02 -90.96
C ALA A 294 7.32 -8.00 -91.54
N LEU A 295 7.76 -8.99 -90.76
CA LEU A 295 8.66 -10.06 -91.19
C LEU A 295 8.00 -10.97 -92.24
N GLU A 296 6.73 -11.33 -92.05
CA GLU A 296 5.99 -12.17 -92.99
C GLU A 296 5.76 -11.45 -94.33
N ASN A 297 5.43 -10.15 -94.28
CA ASN A 297 5.30 -9.30 -95.46
C ASN A 297 6.65 -9.15 -96.20
N SER A 298 7.74 -8.95 -95.46
CA SER A 298 9.10 -8.92 -96.03
C SER A 298 9.47 -10.26 -96.67
N ARG A 299 9.13 -11.38 -96.03
CA ARG A 299 9.34 -12.74 -96.56
C ARG A 299 8.53 -13.00 -97.84
N LYS A 300 7.28 -12.51 -97.92
CA LYS A 300 6.45 -12.60 -99.14
C LYS A 300 7.08 -11.78 -100.27
N SER A 301 7.51 -10.55 -100.01
CA SER A 301 8.23 -9.71 -100.98
C SER A 301 9.51 -10.37 -101.50
N LEU A 302 10.31 -10.98 -100.63
CA LEU A 302 11.52 -11.71 -101.03
C LEU A 302 11.21 -12.96 -101.87
N LYS A 303 10.13 -13.68 -101.56
CA LYS A 303 9.68 -14.83 -102.37
C LYS A 303 9.20 -14.42 -103.76
N ASP A 304 8.53 -13.29 -103.89
CA ASP A 304 8.08 -12.79 -105.20
C ASP A 304 9.25 -12.25 -106.05
N GLN A 305 10.37 -11.84 -105.44
CA GLN A 305 11.61 -11.49 -106.15
C GLN A 305 12.42 -12.71 -106.65
N VAL A 306 12.14 -13.92 -106.14
CA VAL A 306 12.89 -15.15 -106.46
C VAL A 306 12.11 -16.11 -107.39
N LYS A 307 10.95 -15.70 -107.91
CA LYS A 307 10.22 -16.50 -108.92
C LYS A 307 10.99 -16.52 -110.25
N PRO A 308 11.40 -17.70 -110.77
CA PRO A 308 12.04 -17.80 -112.08
C PRO A 308 11.03 -17.54 -113.21
N GLN A 309 11.52 -16.95 -114.31
CA GLN A 309 10.85 -16.90 -115.62
C GLN A 309 10.75 -18.30 -116.23
#